data_AF-A0A973EQ47-F1
#
_entry.id   AF-A0A973EQ47-F1
#
_cell.length_a   1.000
_cell.length_b   1.000
_cell.length_c   1.000
_cell.angle_alpha   90.00
_cell.angle_beta   90.00
_cell.angle_gamma   90.00
#
_symmetry.space_group_name_H-M   'P 1'
#
loop_
_entity.id
_entity.type
_entity.pdbx_description
1 polymer ?
#
loop_
_entity_poly.entity_id
_entity_poly.type
_entity_poly.pdbx_seq_one_letter_code
_entity_poly.pdbx_strand_id
1 'polypeptide(L)' 'MSIRMLAVELYRVMRQIEELKKSVKNLPPESPERQTLEEQLRKAIAEEYHLRKLIEGAKD' A
#
# COMPACT_ATOMS: atom_id res chain seq x y z
N MET A 1 -6.10 10.63 14.64
CA MET A 1 -5.47 9.38 15.10
C MET A 1 -4.18 9.72 15.84
N SER A 2 -3.74 8.90 16.79
CA SER A 2 -2.41 9.09 17.37
C SER A 2 -1.32 8.72 16.35
N ILE A 3 -0.14 9.32 16.46
CA ILE A 3 1.03 8.97 15.62
C ILE A 3 1.31 7.45 15.68
N ARG A 4 1.09 6.82 16.84
CA ARG A 4 1.25 5.37 17.02
C ARG A 4 0.27 4.57 16.15
N MET A 5 -0.99 5.01 16.04
CA MET A 5 -1.96 4.34 15.17
C MET A 5 -1.58 4.49 13.69
N LEU A 6 -1.18 5.69 13.27
CA LEU A 6 -0.72 5.94 11.90
C LEU A 6 0.49 5.06 11.54
N ALA A 7 1.42 4.86 12.47
CA ALA A 7 2.58 3.99 12.26
C ALA A 7 2.18 2.51 12.08
N VAL A 8 1.19 2.02 12.85
CA VAL A 8 0.66 0.66 12.70
C VAL A 8 -0.05 0.49 11.36
N GLU A 9 -0.84 1.48 10.94
CA GLU A 9 -1.51 1.48 9.64
C GLU A 9 -0.50 1.51 8.49
N LEU A 10 0.52 2.36 8.59
CA LEU A 10 1.60 2.42 7.60
C LEU A 10 2.28 1.06 7.45
N TYR A 11 2.58 0.38 8.56
CA TYR A 11 3.16 -0.97 8.52
C TYR A 11 2.24 -1.98 7.82
N ARG A 12 0.93 -1.93 8.08
CA ARG A 12 -0.06 -2.82 7.44
C ARG A 12 -0.12 -2.57 5.93
N VAL A 13 -0.17 -1.32 5.51
CA VAL A 13 -0.21 -0.95 4.09
C VAL A 13 1.09 -1.37 3.38
N MET A 14 2.24 -1.18 4.01
CA MET A 14 3.52 -1.64 3.48
C MET A 14 3.55 -3.17 3.26
N ARG A 15 3.06 -3.95 4.23
CA ARG A 15 2.92 -5.41 4.11
C ARG A 15 1.98 -5.80 2.95
N GLN A 16 0.84 -5.12 2.82
CA GLN A 16 -0.10 -5.35 1.74
C GLN A 16 0.53 -5.05 0.37
N ILE A 17 1.32 -3.98 0.24
CA ILE A 17 2.06 -3.67 -1.00
C ILE A 17 3.01 -4.81 -1.37
N GLU A 18 3.75 -5.36 -0.40
CA GLU A 18 4.66 -6.48 -0.65
C GLU A 18 3.91 -7.74 -1.14
N GLU A 19 2.79 -8.05 -0.51
CA GLU A 19 1.94 -9.19 -0.91
C GLU A 19 1.36 -9.00 -2.32
N LEU A 20 0.81 -7.81 -2.61
CA LEU A 20 0.29 -7.47 -3.94
C LEU A 20 1.38 -7.53 -5.01
N LYS A 21 2.58 -7.01 -4.74
CA LYS A 21 3.73 -7.09 -5.66
C LYS A 21 4.10 -8.54 -5.98
N LYS A 22 4.12 -9.42 -4.96
CA LYS A 22 4.39 -10.85 -5.17
C LYS A 22 3.32 -11.49 -6.03
N SER A 23 2.05 -11.21 -5.77
CA SER A 23 0.93 -11.78 -6.54
C SER A 23 0.93 -11.29 -8.00
N VAL A 24 1.13 -9.98 -8.25
CA VAL A 24 1.24 -9.42 -9.61
C VAL A 24 2.39 -10.06 -10.39
N LYS A 25 3.53 -10.33 -9.74
CA LYS A 25 4.71 -10.95 -10.38
C LYS A 25 4.45 -12.40 -10.82
N ASN A 26 3.56 -13.10 -10.13
CA ASN A 26 3.27 -14.51 -10.39
C ASN A 26 2.18 -14.71 -11.45
N LEU A 27 1.52 -13.65 -11.92
CA LEU A 27 0.44 -13.72 -12.89
C LEU A 27 0.88 -13.37 -14.31
N PRO A 28 0.28 -13.99 -15.35
CA PRO A 28 0.53 -13.64 -16.74
C PRO A 28 0.19 -12.16 -17.04
N PRO A 29 0.95 -11.49 -17.92
CA PRO A 29 0.77 -10.05 -18.15
C PRO A 29 -0.63 -9.61 -18.57
N GLU A 30 -1.32 -10.45 -19.34
CA GLU A 30 -2.64 -10.19 -19.90
C GLU A 30 -3.78 -10.73 -19.03
N SER A 31 -3.50 -11.30 -17.85
CA SER A 31 -4.56 -11.86 -17.02
C SER A 31 -5.43 -10.73 -16.43
N PRO A 32 -6.77 -10.82 -16.50
CA PRO A 32 -7.66 -9.86 -15.85
C PRO A 32 -7.42 -9.73 -14.35
N GLU A 33 -7.00 -10.84 -13.71
CA GLU A 33 -6.62 -10.87 -12.30
C GLU A 33 -5.39 -10.01 -12.02
N ARG A 34 -4.37 -10.03 -12.91
CA ARG A 34 -3.19 -9.19 -12.77
C ARG A 34 -3.54 -7.71 -12.86
N GLN A 35 -4.40 -7.33 -13.80
CA GLN A 35 -4.86 -5.93 -13.92
C GLN A 35 -5.58 -5.47 -12.64
N THR A 36 -6.39 -6.37 -12.05
CA THR A 36 -7.10 -6.09 -10.80
C THR A 36 -6.12 -5.90 -9.63
N LEU A 37 -5.12 -6.78 -9.50
CA LEU A 37 -4.11 -6.67 -8.45
C LEU A 37 -3.17 -5.47 -8.65
N GLU A 38 -2.86 -5.09 -9.89
CA GLU A 38 -2.10 -3.87 -10.21
C GLU A 38 -2.87 -2.61 -9.80
N GLU A 39 -4.18 -2.58 -10.02
CA GLU A 39 -5.03 -1.47 -9.55
C GLU A 39 -5.07 -1.39 -8.03
N GLN A 40 -5.19 -2.54 -7.35
CA GLN A 40 -5.11 -2.58 -5.88
C GLN A 40 -3.73 -2.12 -5.38
N LEU A 41 -2.65 -2.52 -6.07
CA LEU A 41 -1.29 -2.10 -5.75
C LEU A 41 -1.11 -0.59 -5.89
N ARG A 42 -1.65 0.02 -6.96
CA ARG A 42 -1.64 1.48 -7.15
C ARG A 42 -2.33 2.20 -5.98
N LYS A 43 -3.50 1.72 -5.57
CA LYS A 43 -4.25 2.29 -4.43
C LYS A 43 -3.48 2.16 -3.12
N ALA A 44 -2.89 1.00 -2.86
CA ALA A 44 -2.11 0.78 -1.65
C ALA A 44 -0.87 1.69 -1.59
N ILE A 45 -0.19 1.92 -2.72
CA ILE A 45 0.93 2.87 -2.81
C ILE A 45 0.46 4.30 -2.52
N ALA A 46 -0.69 4.72 -3.05
CA ALA A 46 -1.24 6.05 -2.77
C ALA A 46 -1.59 6.22 -1.28
N GLU A 47 -2.13 5.19 -0.65
CA GLU A 47 -2.43 5.19 0.79
C GLU A 47 -1.15 5.26 1.64
N GLU A 48 -0.10 4.52 1.26
CA GLU A 48 1.22 4.56 1.92
C GLU A 48 1.79 5.98 1.92
N TYR A 49 1.73 6.65 0.76
CA TYR A 49 2.16 8.03 0.61
C TYR A 49 1.35 8.98 1.49
N HIS A 50 0.03 8.83 1.53
CA HIS A 50 -0.85 9.64 2.34
C HIS A 50 -0.57 9.47 3.86
N LEU A 51 -0.43 8.22 4.33
CA LEU A 51 -0.08 7.92 5.72
C LEU A 51 1.28 8.52 6.12
N ARG A 52 2.28 8.47 5.24
CA ARG A 52 3.56 9.14 5.48
C ARG A 52 3.40 10.64 5.66
N LYS A 53 2.61 11.29 4.79
CA LYS A 53 2.34 12.73 4.88
C LYS A 53 1.63 13.11 6.18
N LEU A 54 0.68 12.31 6.62
CA LEU A 54 0.02 12.51 7.92
C LEU A 54 0.97 12.36 9.10
N ILE A 55 1.86 11.35 9.06
CA ILE A 55 2.86 11.16 10.11
C ILE A 55 3.87 12.31 10.12
N GLU A 56 4.32 12.79 8.96
CA GLU A 56 5.19 13.96 8.83
C GLU A 56 4.53 15.19 9.44
N GLY A 57 3.29 15.51 9.05
CA GLY A 57 2.58 16.68 9.57
C GLY A 57 2.16 16.59 11.04
N ALA A 58 2.16 15.40 11.64
CA ALA A 58 1.88 15.20 13.06
C ALA A 58 3.13 15.25 13.96
N LYS A 59 4.34 15.34 13.37
CA LYS A 59 5.61 15.47 14.11
C LYS A 59 5.93 16.93 14.49
N ASP A 60 5.26 17.89 13.86
CA ASP A 60 5.30 19.32 14.16
C ASP A 60 4.24 19.71 15.20
#